data_AF-A0A0B4H4X9-F1
#
_entry.id   AF-A0A0B4H4X9-F1
#
_cell.length_a   1.000
_cell.length_b   1.000
_cell.length_c   1.000
_cell.angle_alpha   90.00
_cell.angle_beta   90.00
_cell.angle_gamma   90.00
#
_symmetry.space_group_name_H-M   'P 1'
#
loop_
_entity.id
_entity.type
_entity.pdbx_description
1 polymer ?
#
loop_
_entity_poly.entity_id
_entity_poly.type
_entity_poly.pdbx_seq_one_letter_code
_entity_poly.pdbx_strand_id
1 'polypeptide(L)'
;MSTTAANFILSNMLGLGLVTITSPTSPVLLLLVAEKGPFITYEYLLSAVDLTLALVISFLVLCNLEHKWIAKNYSFPYAFHPVRNLGAKALQFQLVLFEVYHLHLFSRITHILTLLVEEAAWLFLIQGTFGAVGLATANTLLALQAFSYGDALLGACITALNLAVSLAAAIGFRGFADGSGALGGIKIGLVLCAALRTVSHVAEPLPPAYNESSKTFERSFGVSGFEFLFSNTLFAFWLFCYGVIQEMGAGMPGRLFNIAVAEVMYSVGYQGKSAWDVVVAKGWACEIVERGWEAYPMSQELLAWVAVRDDGGYPIL
;
A
#
# COMPACT_ATOMS: atom_id res chain seq x y z
N MET A 1 19.25 7.27 -17.35
CA MET A 1 19.13 5.79 -17.50
C MET A 1 20.07 5.03 -16.57
N SER A 2 21.35 5.41 -16.41
CA SER A 2 22.29 4.72 -15.50
C SER A 2 21.88 4.78 -14.02
N THR A 3 21.26 5.86 -13.56
CA THR A 3 20.81 6.04 -12.17
C THR A 3 19.59 5.18 -11.82
N THR A 4 18.59 5.13 -12.70
CA THR A 4 17.37 4.34 -12.48
C THR A 4 17.70 2.85 -12.36
N ALA A 5 18.51 2.30 -13.28
CA ALA A 5 18.93 0.89 -13.19
C ALA A 5 19.68 0.58 -11.89
N ALA A 6 20.57 1.48 -11.44
CA ALA A 6 21.27 1.32 -10.16
C ALA A 6 20.30 1.35 -8.96
N ASN A 7 19.31 2.25 -8.97
CA ASN A 7 18.29 2.35 -7.92
C ASN A 7 17.39 1.09 -7.89
N PHE A 8 17.07 0.51 -9.05
CA PHE A 8 16.39 -0.79 -9.13
C PHE A 8 17.21 -1.91 -8.48
N ILE A 9 18.49 -2.03 -8.83
CA ILE A 9 19.37 -3.05 -8.27
C ILE A 9 19.48 -2.88 -6.76
N LEU A 10 19.76 -1.67 -6.28
CA LEU A 10 19.88 -1.35 -4.85
C LEU A 10 18.60 -1.71 -4.08
N SER A 11 17.44 -1.31 -4.60
CA SER A 11 16.15 -1.57 -3.94
C SER A 11 15.87 -3.07 -3.82
N ASN A 12 16.11 -3.84 -4.89
CA ASN A 12 15.95 -5.30 -4.87
C ASN A 12 16.95 -5.98 -3.93
N MET A 13 18.21 -5.53 -3.92
CA MET A 13 19.22 -6.04 -2.97
C MET A 13 18.83 -5.79 -1.52
N LEU A 14 18.30 -4.60 -1.21
CA LEU A 14 17.83 -4.26 0.14
C LEU A 14 16.62 -5.12 0.54
N GLY A 15 15.62 -5.26 -0.33
CA GLY A 15 14.44 -6.07 -0.07
C GLY A 15 14.78 -7.54 0.15
N LEU A 16 15.54 -8.14 -0.77
CA LEU A 16 15.99 -9.53 -0.69
C LEU A 16 16.90 -9.76 0.53
N GLY A 17 17.86 -8.86 0.76
CA GLY A 17 18.77 -8.96 1.89
C GLY A 17 18.05 -8.91 3.23
N LEU A 18 17.11 -7.97 3.41
CA LEU A 18 16.34 -7.86 4.65
C LEU A 18 15.52 -9.12 4.90
N VAL A 19 14.76 -9.59 3.91
CA VAL A 19 13.94 -10.81 4.09
C VAL A 19 14.81 -12.03 4.32
N THR A 20 15.92 -12.19 3.61
CA THR A 20 16.81 -13.36 3.78
C THR A 20 17.37 -13.44 5.19
N ILE A 21 17.77 -12.29 5.77
CA ILE A 21 18.40 -12.25 7.11
C ILE A 21 17.35 -12.35 8.23
N THR A 22 16.13 -11.84 8.00
CA THR A 22 15.11 -11.71 9.05
C THR A 22 14.01 -12.77 8.98
N SER A 23 13.83 -13.42 7.84
CA SER A 23 12.78 -14.43 7.68
C SER A 23 13.26 -15.79 8.21
N PRO A 24 12.62 -16.33 9.27
CA PRO A 24 12.93 -17.66 9.76
C PRO A 24 12.53 -18.77 8.78
N THR A 25 11.76 -18.44 7.71
CA THR A 25 11.34 -19.37 6.65
C THR A 25 12.21 -19.30 5.40
N SER A 26 13.11 -18.33 5.28
CA SER A 26 13.98 -18.16 4.10
C SER A 26 15.09 -19.21 3.92
N PRO A 27 15.67 -19.85 4.96
CA PRO A 27 16.70 -20.87 4.77
C PRO A 27 16.22 -22.11 3.98
N VAL A 28 14.90 -22.29 3.92
CA VAL A 28 14.23 -23.42 3.26
C VAL A 28 14.25 -23.28 1.72
N LEU A 29 14.40 -22.05 1.21
CA LEU A 29 14.30 -21.67 -0.20
C LEU A 29 15.43 -22.24 -1.08
N LEU A 30 16.65 -22.30 -0.54
CA LEU A 30 17.85 -22.78 -1.25
C LEU A 30 18.02 -24.30 -1.19
N LEU A 31 17.50 -24.95 -0.15
CA LEU A 31 17.66 -26.39 0.06
C LEU A 31 16.63 -27.22 -0.73
N LEU A 32 15.40 -26.72 -0.90
CA LEU A 32 14.30 -27.56 -1.42
C LEU A 32 14.23 -27.71 -2.93
N VAL A 33 14.65 -26.69 -3.69
CA VAL A 33 14.73 -26.78 -5.16
C VAL A 33 15.72 -27.86 -5.59
N ALA A 34 16.76 -28.11 -4.78
CA ALA A 34 17.76 -29.13 -5.02
C ALA A 34 17.29 -30.55 -4.64
N GLU A 35 16.37 -30.72 -3.67
CA GLU A 35 16.04 -32.03 -3.10
C GLU A 35 14.66 -32.61 -3.51
N LYS A 36 13.60 -31.80 -3.68
CA LYS A 36 12.21 -32.33 -3.67
C LYS A 36 11.47 -32.40 -5.03
N GLY A 37 12.07 -31.95 -6.13
CA GLY A 37 11.43 -32.01 -7.46
C GLY A 37 10.26 -31.04 -7.66
N PRO A 38 9.52 -31.08 -8.80
CA PRO A 38 8.65 -30.00 -9.28
C PRO A 38 7.24 -29.93 -8.64
N PHE A 39 6.99 -30.62 -7.53
CA PHE A 39 5.68 -30.59 -6.88
C PHE A 39 5.53 -29.34 -6.00
N ILE A 40 4.40 -28.64 -6.08
CA ILE A 40 4.09 -27.50 -5.21
C ILE A 40 3.96 -28.03 -3.78
N THR A 41 4.99 -27.83 -2.97
CA THR A 41 4.96 -28.08 -1.53
C THR A 41 4.64 -26.80 -0.76
N TYR A 42 4.21 -26.93 0.50
CA TYR A 42 3.95 -25.80 1.39
C TYR A 42 5.16 -24.84 1.48
N GLU A 43 6.36 -25.38 1.40
CA GLU A 43 7.60 -24.63 1.48
C GLU A 43 7.91 -23.81 0.20
N TYR A 44 7.49 -24.27 -0.98
CA TYR A 44 7.54 -23.46 -2.21
C TYR A 44 6.60 -22.26 -2.11
N LEU A 45 5.42 -22.45 -1.52
CA LEU A 45 4.48 -21.36 -1.27
C LEU A 45 5.08 -20.33 -0.30
N LEU A 46 5.68 -20.77 0.81
CA LEU A 46 6.36 -19.86 1.74
C LEU A 46 7.50 -19.08 1.08
N SER A 47 8.23 -19.73 0.18
CA SER A 47 9.30 -19.11 -0.59
C SER A 47 8.82 -18.00 -1.51
N ALA A 48 7.71 -18.24 -2.23
CA ALA A 48 7.08 -17.23 -3.07
C ALA A 48 6.56 -16.03 -2.24
N VAL A 49 6.04 -16.31 -1.04
CA VAL A 49 5.57 -15.29 -0.10
C VAL A 49 6.72 -14.45 0.46
N ASP A 50 7.84 -15.06 0.83
CA ASP A 50 9.06 -14.33 1.25
C ASP A 50 9.61 -13.45 0.11
N LEU A 51 9.58 -13.95 -1.13
CA LEU A 51 9.90 -13.13 -2.30
C LEU A 51 8.94 -11.95 -2.46
N THR A 52 7.63 -12.15 -2.24
CA THR A 52 6.66 -11.05 -2.30
C THR A 52 6.96 -9.99 -1.25
N LEU A 53 7.27 -10.37 0.00
CA LEU A 53 7.69 -9.43 1.04
C LEU A 53 8.94 -8.62 0.62
N ALA A 54 9.93 -9.28 0.02
CA ALA A 54 11.14 -8.62 -0.47
C ALA A 54 10.80 -7.60 -1.57
N LEU A 55 9.89 -7.95 -2.48
CA LEU A 55 9.42 -7.06 -3.54
C LEU A 55 8.62 -5.88 -3.00
N VAL A 56 7.84 -6.05 -1.93
CA VAL A 56 7.15 -4.94 -1.25
C VAL A 56 8.16 -3.95 -0.68
N ILE A 57 9.18 -4.41 0.03
CA ILE A 57 10.26 -3.53 0.55
C ILE A 57 10.95 -2.81 -0.62
N SER A 58 11.27 -3.54 -1.68
CA SER A 58 11.91 -3.00 -2.88
C SER A 58 11.05 -1.91 -3.53
N PHE A 59 9.74 -2.15 -3.64
CA PHE A 59 8.77 -1.20 -4.17
C PHE A 59 8.72 0.08 -3.32
N LEU A 60 8.66 -0.04 -2.00
CA LEU A 60 8.64 1.13 -1.10
C LEU A 60 9.92 1.97 -1.22
N VAL A 61 11.08 1.34 -1.34
CA VAL A 61 12.35 2.06 -1.60
C VAL A 61 12.30 2.77 -2.94
N LEU A 62 11.80 2.12 -4.00
CA LEU A 62 11.64 2.74 -5.31
C LEU A 62 10.61 3.89 -5.30
N CYS A 63 9.56 3.83 -4.49
CA CYS A 63 8.65 4.96 -4.30
C CYS A 63 9.33 6.20 -3.71
N ASN A 64 10.50 6.05 -3.08
CA ASN A 64 11.31 7.18 -2.63
C ASN A 64 12.30 7.63 -3.71
N LEU A 65 13.04 6.67 -4.29
CA LEU A 65 14.15 6.97 -5.21
C LEU A 65 13.70 7.31 -6.64
N GLU A 66 12.62 6.68 -7.11
CA GLU A 66 12.19 6.67 -8.52
C GLU A 66 10.68 6.93 -8.67
N HIS A 67 10.09 7.75 -7.78
CA HIS A 67 8.65 8.08 -7.79
C HIS A 67 8.15 8.57 -9.15
N LYS A 68 8.92 9.38 -9.89
CA LYS A 68 8.50 9.85 -11.23
C LYS A 68 8.41 8.69 -12.23
N TRP A 69 9.37 7.76 -12.18
CA TRP A 69 9.37 6.60 -13.05
C TRP A 69 8.18 5.69 -12.73
N ILE A 70 7.90 5.43 -11.46
CA ILE A 70 6.74 4.60 -11.07
C ILE A 70 5.43 5.29 -11.49
N ALA A 71 5.33 6.60 -11.26
CA ALA A 71 4.15 7.40 -11.60
C ALA A 71 3.82 7.37 -13.09
N LYS A 72 4.83 7.23 -13.96
CA LYS A 72 4.63 7.10 -15.41
C LYS A 72 4.10 5.74 -15.83
N ASN A 73 4.40 4.68 -15.07
CA ASN A 73 4.25 3.32 -15.58
C ASN A 73 3.12 2.52 -14.90
N TYR A 74 2.77 2.81 -13.64
CA TYR A 74 1.90 1.88 -12.90
C TYR A 74 0.89 2.49 -11.93
N SER A 75 1.27 3.49 -11.11
CA SER A 75 0.41 3.94 -10.00
C SER A 75 0.74 5.34 -9.49
N PHE A 76 0.11 5.75 -8.38
CA PHE A 76 0.44 6.99 -7.66
C PHE A 76 1.43 6.70 -6.50
N PRO A 77 2.76 6.59 -6.75
CA PRO A 77 3.75 6.14 -5.76
C PRO A 77 3.83 7.05 -4.54
N TYR A 78 3.38 8.29 -4.66
CA TYR A 78 3.35 9.24 -3.54
C TYR A 78 2.43 8.81 -2.40
N ALA A 79 1.46 7.94 -2.67
CA ALA A 79 0.64 7.31 -1.63
C ALA A 79 1.50 6.49 -0.66
N PHE A 80 2.57 5.88 -1.17
CA PHE A 80 3.53 5.04 -0.45
C PHE A 80 4.75 5.79 0.05
N HIS A 81 4.90 7.07 -0.29
CA HIS A 81 6.03 7.87 0.12
C HIS A 81 5.93 8.22 1.62
N PRO A 82 6.89 7.83 2.49
CA PRO A 82 6.77 7.98 3.94
C PRO A 82 6.53 9.42 4.41
N VAL A 83 7.24 10.39 3.83
CA VAL A 83 7.06 11.82 4.15
C VAL A 83 5.64 12.32 3.86
N ARG A 84 4.94 11.74 2.88
CA ARG A 84 3.56 12.12 2.52
C ARG A 84 2.51 11.44 3.39
N ASN A 85 2.95 10.57 4.29
CA ASN A 85 2.13 9.92 5.30
C ASN A 85 2.24 10.61 6.67
N LEU A 86 3.00 11.71 6.77
CA LEU A 86 3.20 12.52 7.98
C LEU A 86 2.72 13.96 7.80
N GLY A 87 2.21 14.55 8.88
CA GLY A 87 1.79 15.95 8.93
C GLY A 87 0.28 16.17 8.78
N ALA A 88 -0.16 17.40 9.07
CA ALA A 88 -1.59 17.74 9.21
C ALA A 88 -2.44 17.45 7.96
N LYS A 89 -1.85 17.51 6.77
CA LYS A 89 -2.54 17.24 5.50
C LYS A 89 -2.40 15.80 5.00
N ALA A 90 -1.58 14.97 5.65
CA ALA A 90 -1.30 13.62 5.18
C ALA A 90 -2.55 12.72 5.23
N LEU A 91 -3.32 12.78 6.32
CA LEU A 91 -4.55 11.99 6.43
C LEU A 91 -5.58 12.39 5.37
N GLN A 92 -5.72 13.70 5.10
CA GLN A 92 -6.62 14.23 4.07
C GLN A 92 -6.23 13.74 2.68
N PHE A 93 -4.93 13.79 2.37
CA PHE A 93 -4.39 13.28 1.12
C PHE A 93 -4.61 11.78 0.95
N GLN A 94 -4.35 10.99 1.99
CA GLN A 94 -4.59 9.55 1.97
C GLN A 94 -6.08 9.23 1.83
N LEU A 95 -6.96 9.99 2.47
CA LEU A 95 -8.42 9.86 2.33
C LEU A 95 -8.87 10.19 0.90
N VAL A 96 -8.39 11.27 0.28
CA VAL A 96 -8.71 11.59 -1.13
C VAL A 96 -8.24 10.48 -2.07
N LEU A 97 -7.02 9.97 -1.89
CA LEU A 97 -6.53 8.85 -2.70
C LEU A 97 -7.39 7.60 -2.49
N PHE A 98 -7.74 7.29 -1.25
CA PHE A 98 -8.66 6.19 -0.96
C PHE A 98 -10.00 6.39 -1.70
N GLU A 99 -10.58 7.58 -1.66
CA GLU A 99 -11.83 7.86 -2.38
C GLU A 99 -11.69 7.75 -3.91
N VAL A 100 -10.55 8.16 -4.50
CA VAL A 100 -10.28 8.03 -5.95
C VAL A 100 -10.20 6.56 -6.38
N TYR A 101 -9.58 5.70 -5.57
CA TYR A 101 -9.31 4.31 -5.91
C TYR A 101 -10.43 3.33 -5.53
N HIS A 102 -11.44 3.77 -4.77
CA HIS A 102 -12.48 2.89 -4.23
C HIS A 102 -13.87 3.49 -4.44
N LEU A 103 -14.27 3.67 -5.70
CA LEU A 103 -15.59 4.23 -6.02
C LEU A 103 -16.70 3.20 -5.84
N HIS A 104 -16.41 1.91 -6.08
CA HIS A 104 -17.38 0.84 -5.92
C HIS A 104 -17.44 0.31 -4.49
N LEU A 105 -18.66 0.06 -4.01
CA LEU A 105 -18.91 -0.49 -2.67
C LEU A 105 -18.21 -1.84 -2.44
N PHE A 106 -18.08 -2.66 -3.50
CA PHE A 106 -17.39 -3.94 -3.42
C PHE A 106 -15.92 -3.79 -3.04
N SER A 107 -15.18 -2.87 -3.68
CA SER A 107 -13.78 -2.61 -3.34
C SER A 107 -13.66 -2.04 -1.93
N ARG A 108 -14.54 -1.11 -1.54
CA ARG A 108 -14.57 -0.54 -0.17
C ARG A 108 -14.76 -1.59 0.90
N ILE A 109 -15.77 -2.46 0.75
CA ILE A 109 -16.05 -3.52 1.73
C ILE A 109 -14.84 -4.44 1.83
N THR A 110 -14.25 -4.82 0.69
CA THR A 110 -13.07 -5.68 0.66
C THR A 110 -11.91 -5.05 1.45
N HIS A 111 -11.63 -3.76 1.24
CA HIS A 111 -10.60 -3.04 1.97
C HIS A 111 -10.90 -2.96 3.47
N ILE A 112 -12.12 -2.55 3.86
CA ILE A 112 -12.49 -2.44 5.28
C ILE A 112 -12.36 -3.79 6.00
N LEU A 113 -12.80 -4.88 5.36
CA LEU A 113 -12.74 -6.23 5.93
C LEU A 113 -11.30 -6.72 6.11
N THR A 114 -10.39 -6.43 5.17
CA THR A 114 -9.01 -6.90 5.26
C THR A 114 -8.14 -6.03 6.16
N LEU A 115 -8.37 -4.71 6.23
CA LEU A 115 -7.46 -3.78 6.92
C LEU A 115 -7.25 -4.10 8.41
N LEU A 116 -8.29 -4.49 9.14
CA LEU A 116 -8.14 -4.89 10.56
C LEU A 116 -7.34 -6.19 10.71
N VAL A 117 -7.54 -7.14 9.79
CA VAL A 117 -6.82 -8.42 9.78
C VAL A 117 -5.36 -8.19 9.41
N GLU A 118 -5.09 -7.32 8.44
CA GLU A 118 -3.76 -6.97 7.98
C GLU A 118 -2.97 -6.19 9.04
N GLU A 119 -3.58 -5.23 9.72
CA GLU A 119 -2.97 -4.52 10.87
C GLU A 119 -2.48 -5.53 11.92
N ALA A 120 -3.35 -6.46 12.33
CA ALA A 120 -3.00 -7.50 13.29
C ALA A 120 -1.92 -8.46 12.76
N ALA A 121 -2.05 -8.90 11.51
CA ALA A 121 -1.12 -9.84 10.87
C ALA A 121 0.28 -9.23 10.71
N TRP A 122 0.39 -7.96 10.33
CA TRP A 122 1.67 -7.25 10.25
C TRP A 122 2.32 -7.07 11.61
N LEU A 123 1.56 -6.66 12.63
CA LEU A 123 2.09 -6.51 13.99
C LEU A 123 2.53 -7.86 14.58
N PHE A 124 1.81 -8.93 14.27
CA PHE A 124 2.21 -10.30 14.60
C PHE A 124 3.51 -10.69 13.89
N LEU A 125 3.62 -10.41 12.59
CA LEU A 125 4.83 -10.66 11.80
C LEU A 125 6.03 -9.88 12.38
N ILE A 126 5.87 -8.60 12.70
CA ILE A 126 6.91 -7.77 13.34
C ILE A 126 7.33 -8.36 14.68
N GLN A 127 6.38 -8.76 15.53
CA GLN A 127 6.66 -9.39 16.82
C GLN A 127 7.43 -10.70 16.65
N GLY A 128 7.08 -11.54 15.69
CA GLY A 128 7.77 -12.81 15.49
C GLY A 128 9.14 -12.68 14.83
N THR A 129 9.34 -11.64 14.01
CA THR A 129 10.61 -11.40 13.32
C THR A 129 11.60 -10.60 14.15
N PHE A 130 11.14 -9.56 14.84
CA PHE A 130 11.99 -8.58 15.52
C PHE A 130 11.77 -8.54 17.05
N GLY A 131 10.91 -9.41 17.57
CA GLY A 131 10.59 -9.47 18.99
C GLY A 131 9.90 -8.21 19.53
N ALA A 132 9.93 -8.07 20.85
CA ALA A 132 9.31 -6.95 21.54
C ALA A 132 9.92 -5.59 21.16
N VAL A 133 11.21 -5.55 20.81
CA VAL A 133 11.90 -4.31 20.40
C VAL A 133 11.38 -3.81 19.06
N GLY A 134 11.19 -4.71 18.08
CA GLY A 134 10.60 -4.34 16.79
C GLY A 134 9.16 -3.88 16.96
N LEU A 135 8.36 -4.58 17.75
CA LEU A 135 6.97 -4.19 18.01
C LEU A 135 6.86 -2.83 18.72
N ALA A 136 7.73 -2.56 19.71
CA ALA A 136 7.78 -1.27 20.39
C ALA A 136 8.20 -0.13 19.44
N THR A 137 9.17 -0.41 18.56
CA THR A 137 9.62 0.54 17.53
C THR A 137 8.48 0.86 16.57
N ALA A 138 7.79 -0.17 16.06
CA ALA A 138 6.63 0.01 15.17
C ALA A 138 5.54 0.86 15.82
N ASN A 139 5.15 0.55 17.06
CA ASN A 139 4.15 1.33 17.80
C ASN A 139 4.56 2.79 18.01
N THR A 140 5.85 3.04 18.27
CA THR A 140 6.37 4.41 18.39
C THR A 140 6.23 5.16 17.08
N LEU A 141 6.60 4.55 15.95
CA LEU A 141 6.47 5.16 14.63
C LEU A 141 5.00 5.41 14.23
N LEU A 142 4.11 4.46 14.54
CA LEU A 142 2.67 4.60 14.31
C LEU A 142 2.05 5.71 15.15
N ALA A 143 2.46 5.85 16.42
CA ALA A 143 2.04 6.95 17.27
C ALA A 143 2.54 8.29 16.72
N LEU A 144 3.81 8.37 16.32
CA LEU A 144 4.37 9.58 15.69
C LEU A 144 3.58 9.96 14.43
N GLN A 145 3.23 8.98 13.60
CA GLN A 145 2.38 9.20 12.44
C GLN A 145 1.00 9.76 12.85
N ALA A 146 0.32 9.10 13.78
CA ALA A 146 -1.03 9.46 14.22
C ALA A 146 -1.08 10.88 14.81
N PHE A 147 -0.12 11.25 15.67
CA PHE A 147 -0.06 12.59 16.25
C PHE A 147 0.42 13.66 15.26
N SER A 148 1.15 13.28 14.20
CA SER A 148 1.57 14.23 13.15
C SER A 148 0.40 14.85 12.39
N TYR A 149 -0.80 14.25 12.44
CA TYR A 149 -2.01 14.80 11.84
C TYR A 149 -2.51 16.08 12.51
N GLY A 150 -1.91 16.50 13.63
CA GLY A 150 -2.25 17.77 14.30
C GLY A 150 -3.58 17.73 15.06
N ASP A 151 -4.11 16.53 15.28
CA ASP A 151 -5.34 16.29 16.02
C ASP A 151 -5.08 15.27 17.14
N ALA A 152 -5.05 15.76 18.38
CA ALA A 152 -4.65 14.97 19.54
C ALA A 152 -5.67 13.87 19.89
N LEU A 153 -6.97 14.11 19.68
CA LEU A 153 -8.00 13.12 20.00
C LEU A 153 -7.97 11.99 18.98
N LEU A 154 -7.93 12.33 17.69
CA LEU A 154 -7.75 11.35 16.62
C LEU A 154 -6.45 10.55 16.79
N GLY A 155 -5.34 11.24 17.05
CA GLY A 155 -4.04 10.62 17.28
C GLY A 155 -4.04 9.65 18.47
N ALA A 156 -4.70 10.02 19.58
CA ALA A 156 -4.85 9.16 20.75
C ALA A 156 -5.72 7.93 20.47
N CYS A 157 -6.84 8.10 19.75
CA CYS A 157 -7.71 6.97 19.38
C CYS A 157 -7.00 5.97 18.47
N ILE A 158 -6.33 6.45 17.42
CA ILE A 158 -5.52 5.60 16.52
C ILE A 158 -4.43 4.88 17.30
N THR A 159 -3.69 5.60 18.13
CA THR A 159 -2.61 5.02 18.94
C THR A 159 -3.14 3.96 19.91
N ALA A 160 -4.25 4.23 20.59
CA ALA A 160 -4.86 3.27 21.53
C ALA A 160 -5.31 1.99 20.82
N LEU A 161 -5.93 2.10 19.64
CA LEU A 161 -6.33 0.94 18.85
C LEU A 161 -5.10 0.15 18.35
N ASN A 162 -4.07 0.83 17.83
CA ASN A 162 -2.82 0.18 17.41
C ASN A 162 -2.15 -0.57 18.57
N LEU A 163 -2.12 0.01 19.76
CA LEU A 163 -1.59 -0.64 20.96
C LEU A 163 -2.44 -1.85 21.37
N ALA A 164 -3.77 -1.76 21.29
CA ALA A 164 -4.66 -2.88 21.59
C ALA A 164 -4.46 -4.05 20.61
N VAL A 165 -4.36 -3.75 19.31
CA VAL A 165 -4.08 -4.76 18.28
C VAL A 165 -2.67 -5.34 18.46
N SER A 166 -1.67 -4.50 18.74
CA SER A 166 -0.30 -4.94 19.04
C SER A 166 -0.23 -5.86 20.25
N LEU A 167 -0.97 -5.54 21.32
CA LEU A 167 -1.04 -6.38 22.51
C LEU A 167 -1.69 -7.73 22.20
N ALA A 168 -2.79 -7.73 21.44
CA ALA A 168 -3.44 -8.96 21.00
C ALA A 168 -2.49 -9.82 20.14
N ALA A 169 -1.75 -9.21 19.22
CA ALA A 169 -0.74 -9.88 18.41
C ALA A 169 0.38 -10.47 19.28
N ALA A 170 0.88 -9.73 20.27
CA ALA A 170 1.92 -10.19 21.19
C ALA A 170 1.46 -11.35 22.08
N ILE A 171 0.23 -11.30 22.61
CA ILE A 171 -0.38 -12.40 23.38
C ILE A 171 -0.59 -13.62 22.50
N GLY A 172 -1.18 -13.42 21.31
CA GLY A 172 -1.39 -14.49 20.33
C GLY A 172 -0.08 -15.19 19.99
N PHE A 173 0.99 -14.44 19.74
CA PHE A 173 2.31 -15.00 19.43
C PHE A 173 2.85 -15.92 20.53
N ARG A 174 2.68 -15.54 21.81
CA ARG A 174 3.10 -16.38 22.96
C ARG A 174 2.32 -17.68 23.08
N GLY A 175 1.09 -17.73 22.53
CA GLY A 175 0.24 -18.92 22.54
C GLY A 175 0.62 -19.98 21.50
N PHE A 176 1.44 -19.64 20.50
CA PHE A 176 1.88 -20.60 19.47
C PHE A 176 3.16 -21.31 19.89
N ALA A 177 3.08 -22.64 20.08
CA ALA A 177 4.20 -23.48 20.51
C ALA A 177 5.33 -23.59 19.45
N ASP A 178 4.97 -23.53 18.15
CA ASP A 178 5.90 -23.50 17.02
C ASP A 178 5.73 -22.19 16.25
N GLY A 179 6.47 -21.15 16.66
CA GLY A 179 6.39 -19.80 16.08
C GLY A 179 6.65 -19.75 14.57
N SER A 180 7.35 -20.73 13.98
CA SER A 180 7.65 -20.77 12.54
C SER A 180 6.43 -21.10 11.67
N GLY A 181 5.60 -22.06 12.08
CA GLY A 181 4.39 -22.44 11.35
C GLY A 181 3.34 -21.33 11.36
N ALA A 182 3.17 -20.68 12.51
CA ALA A 182 2.27 -19.52 12.65
C ALA A 182 2.69 -18.34 11.77
N LEU A 183 3.99 -18.04 11.71
CA LEU A 183 4.51 -16.97 10.84
C LEU A 183 4.30 -17.27 9.36
N GLY A 184 4.49 -18.52 8.93
CA GLY A 184 4.21 -18.91 7.55
C GLY A 184 2.75 -18.66 7.15
N GLY A 185 1.80 -19.10 8.00
CA GLY A 185 0.37 -18.87 7.78
C GLY A 185 -0.01 -17.39 7.75
N ILE A 186 0.58 -16.57 8.62
CA ILE A 186 0.35 -15.11 8.66
C ILE A 186 0.82 -14.44 7.37
N LYS A 187 2.02 -14.77 6.87
CA LYS A 187 2.51 -14.19 5.62
C LYS A 187 1.67 -14.60 4.42
N ILE A 188 1.24 -15.87 4.35
CA ILE A 188 0.30 -16.35 3.33
C ILE A 188 -1.00 -15.56 3.41
N GLY A 189 -1.54 -15.37 4.62
CA GLY A 189 -2.75 -14.58 4.86
C GLY A 189 -2.63 -13.14 4.35
N LEU A 190 -1.51 -12.47 4.60
CA LEU A 190 -1.24 -11.12 4.08
C LEU A 190 -1.24 -11.09 2.55
N VAL A 191 -0.56 -12.04 1.89
CA VAL A 191 -0.55 -12.13 0.42
C VAL A 191 -1.96 -12.41 -0.13
N LEU A 192 -2.74 -13.27 0.52
CA LEU A 192 -4.12 -13.55 0.11
C LEU A 192 -5.04 -12.34 0.30
N CYS A 193 -4.88 -11.56 1.37
CA CYS A 193 -5.63 -10.31 1.57
C CYS A 193 -5.30 -9.29 0.47
N ALA A 194 -4.01 -9.11 0.17
CA ALA A 194 -3.55 -8.24 -0.92
C ALA A 194 -4.07 -8.70 -2.29
N ALA A 195 -4.05 -10.02 -2.55
CA ALA A 195 -4.63 -10.60 -3.76
C ALA A 195 -6.13 -10.34 -3.86
N LEU A 196 -6.87 -10.53 -2.76
CA LEU A 196 -8.31 -10.26 -2.73
C LEU A 196 -8.62 -8.80 -3.03
N ARG A 197 -7.89 -7.84 -2.44
CA ARG A 197 -8.01 -6.41 -2.76
C ARG A 197 -7.64 -6.09 -4.20
N THR A 198 -6.59 -6.71 -4.72
CA THR A 198 -6.19 -6.56 -6.13
C THR A 198 -7.29 -7.05 -7.07
N VAL A 199 -7.94 -8.18 -6.75
CA VAL A 199 -9.10 -8.68 -7.51
C VAL A 199 -10.28 -7.71 -7.39
N SER A 200 -10.54 -7.13 -6.21
CA SER A 200 -11.67 -6.21 -6.06
C SER A 200 -11.53 -4.93 -6.90
N HIS A 201 -10.30 -4.50 -7.16
CA HIS A 201 -10.01 -3.37 -8.05
C HIS A 201 -10.32 -3.62 -9.52
N VAL A 202 -10.58 -4.86 -9.95
CA VAL A 202 -11.05 -5.15 -11.31
C VAL A 202 -12.42 -4.50 -11.58
N ALA A 203 -13.20 -4.27 -10.52
CA ALA A 203 -14.48 -3.58 -10.59
C ALA A 203 -14.35 -2.04 -10.63
N GLU A 204 -13.17 -1.50 -10.31
CA GLU A 204 -12.94 -0.06 -10.28
C GLU A 204 -12.61 0.47 -11.68
N PRO A 205 -12.96 1.73 -11.98
CA PRO A 205 -12.40 2.39 -13.16
C PRO A 205 -10.89 2.55 -12.97
N LEU A 206 -10.15 2.42 -14.06
CA LEU A 206 -8.72 2.67 -14.03
C LEU A 206 -8.46 4.16 -13.70
N PRO A 207 -7.54 4.45 -12.77
CA PRO A 207 -7.22 5.83 -12.38
C PRO A 207 -6.62 6.60 -13.57
N PRO A 208 -6.56 7.95 -13.49
CA PRO A 208 -5.85 8.73 -14.49
C PRO A 208 -4.38 8.26 -14.58
N ALA A 209 -3.91 7.93 -15.78
CA ALA A 209 -2.59 7.36 -16.01
C ALA A 209 -1.81 8.15 -17.07
N TYR A 210 -0.49 8.08 -16.97
CA TYR A 210 0.41 8.91 -17.75
C TYR A 210 0.46 8.44 -19.21
N ASN A 211 0.22 9.36 -20.14
CA ASN A 211 0.39 9.12 -21.56
C ASN A 211 1.74 9.70 -22.03
N GLU A 212 2.63 8.81 -22.47
CA GLU A 212 3.97 9.17 -22.95
C GLU A 212 3.95 10.00 -24.24
N SER A 213 2.92 9.89 -25.07
CA SER A 213 2.78 10.68 -26.32
C SER A 213 2.40 12.13 -26.05
N SER A 214 1.46 12.37 -25.12
CA SER A 214 1.03 13.72 -24.75
C SER A 214 1.80 14.30 -23.57
N LYS A 215 2.67 13.51 -22.93
CA LYS A 215 3.43 13.86 -21.71
C LYS A 215 2.52 14.35 -20.57
N THR A 216 1.27 13.87 -20.51
CA THR A 216 0.23 14.32 -19.56
C THR A 216 -0.50 13.12 -18.96
N PHE A 217 -1.18 13.29 -17.82
CA PHE A 217 -2.07 12.26 -17.31
C PHE A 217 -3.42 12.34 -18.02
N GLU A 218 -3.85 11.23 -18.62
CA GLU A 218 -5.18 11.14 -19.23
C GLU A 218 -6.24 10.93 -18.16
N ARG A 219 -7.38 11.62 -18.32
CA ARG A 219 -8.49 11.65 -17.36
C ARG A 219 -9.11 10.29 -17.10
N SER A 220 -9.11 9.42 -18.10
CA SER A 220 -9.62 8.05 -17.98
C SER A 220 -8.88 7.13 -18.95
N PHE A 221 -8.39 6.00 -18.47
CA PHE A 221 -8.34 4.81 -19.33
C PHE A 221 -9.80 4.37 -19.48
N GLY A 222 -10.43 4.68 -20.62
CA GLY A 222 -11.86 4.45 -20.87
C GLY A 222 -12.29 2.98 -20.96
N VAL A 223 -11.67 2.10 -20.18
CA VAL A 223 -11.86 0.65 -20.14
C VAL A 223 -11.89 0.25 -18.66
N SER A 224 -12.93 -0.46 -18.24
CA SER A 224 -13.01 -1.02 -16.88
C SER A 224 -11.89 -2.06 -16.67
N GLY A 225 -11.43 -2.26 -15.43
CA GLY A 225 -10.43 -3.30 -15.13
C GLY A 225 -10.85 -4.68 -15.64
N PHE A 226 -12.15 -4.96 -15.65
CA PHE A 226 -12.74 -6.19 -16.19
C PHE A 226 -12.55 -6.34 -17.70
N GLU A 227 -12.85 -5.32 -18.50
CA GLU A 227 -12.65 -5.34 -19.96
C GLU A 227 -11.16 -5.45 -20.33
N PHE A 228 -10.29 -4.86 -19.52
CA PHE A 228 -8.84 -4.96 -19.69
C PHE A 228 -8.31 -6.39 -19.52
N LEU A 229 -8.86 -7.15 -18.57
CA LEU A 229 -8.48 -8.54 -18.30
C LEU A 229 -8.62 -9.44 -19.54
N PHE A 230 -9.70 -9.25 -20.31
CA PHE A 230 -10.00 -10.06 -21.49
C PHE A 230 -9.34 -9.54 -22.78
N SER A 231 -9.06 -8.24 -22.86
CA SER A 231 -8.43 -7.64 -24.04
C SER A 231 -6.90 -7.79 -24.06
N ASN A 232 -6.24 -7.83 -22.90
CA ASN A 232 -4.79 -8.01 -22.81
C ASN A 232 -4.39 -8.85 -21.59
N THR A 233 -4.70 -10.15 -21.63
CA THR A 233 -4.56 -11.06 -20.49
C THR A 233 -3.14 -11.16 -19.93
N LEU A 234 -2.10 -11.16 -20.78
CA LEU A 234 -0.71 -11.24 -20.30
C LEU A 234 -0.31 -9.99 -19.53
N PHE A 235 -0.68 -8.81 -20.02
CA PHE A 235 -0.37 -7.56 -19.33
C PHE A 235 -1.26 -7.39 -18.08
N ALA A 236 -2.52 -7.83 -18.12
CA ALA A 236 -3.38 -7.89 -16.94
C ALA A 236 -2.82 -8.80 -15.83
N PHE A 237 -2.27 -9.96 -16.19
CA PHE A 237 -1.59 -10.83 -15.23
C PHE A 237 -0.35 -10.16 -14.60
N TRP A 238 0.45 -9.45 -15.42
CA TRP A 238 1.58 -8.67 -14.91
C TRP A 238 1.13 -7.57 -13.94
N LEU A 239 0.09 -6.81 -14.29
CA LEU A 239 -0.49 -5.78 -13.42
C LEU A 239 -1.08 -6.38 -12.14
N PHE A 240 -1.65 -7.59 -12.19
CA PHE A 240 -2.13 -8.29 -11.01
C PHE A 240 -0.98 -8.59 -10.04
N CYS A 241 0.12 -9.19 -10.52
CA CYS A 241 1.29 -9.45 -9.69
C CYS A 241 1.85 -8.17 -9.05
N TYR A 242 1.91 -7.09 -9.82
CA TYR A 242 2.34 -5.79 -9.30
C TYR A 242 1.33 -5.18 -8.32
N GLY A 243 0.04 -5.36 -8.58
CA GLY A 243 -1.06 -4.96 -7.70
C GLY A 243 -0.98 -5.63 -6.34
N VAL A 244 -0.69 -6.94 -6.29
CA VAL A 244 -0.49 -7.66 -5.01
C VAL A 244 0.62 -7.03 -4.17
N ILE A 245 1.74 -6.64 -4.79
CA ILE A 245 2.85 -5.97 -4.10
C ILE A 245 2.40 -4.61 -3.53
N GLN A 246 1.67 -3.83 -4.33
CA GLN A 246 1.17 -2.52 -3.91
C GLN A 246 0.12 -2.63 -2.81
N GLU A 247 -0.84 -3.53 -2.95
CA GLU A 247 -1.89 -3.76 -1.97
C GLU A 247 -1.27 -4.25 -0.65
N MET A 248 -0.33 -5.19 -0.70
CA MET A 248 0.39 -5.63 0.49
C MET A 248 1.14 -4.48 1.19
N GLY A 249 1.77 -3.58 0.41
CA GLY A 249 2.35 -2.34 0.94
C GLY A 249 1.32 -1.35 1.50
N ALA A 250 0.11 -1.30 0.93
CA ALA A 250 -0.96 -0.41 1.37
C ALA A 250 -1.62 -0.90 2.66
N GLY A 251 -1.58 -2.22 2.90
CA GLY A 251 -2.06 -2.87 4.12
C GLY A 251 -1.07 -2.83 5.28
N MET A 252 0.12 -2.25 5.10
CA MET A 252 1.07 -2.07 6.21
C MET A 252 0.46 -1.22 7.35
N PRO A 253 0.90 -1.44 8.60
CA PRO A 253 0.37 -0.75 9.76
C PRO A 253 0.33 0.77 9.59
N GLY A 254 -0.74 1.39 10.07
CA GLY A 254 -0.92 2.84 10.01
C GLY A 254 -1.75 3.29 8.82
N ARG A 255 -1.12 3.75 7.72
CA ARG A 255 -1.75 4.46 6.57
C ARG A 255 -3.26 4.23 6.38
N LEU A 256 -3.68 3.10 5.80
CA LEU A 256 -5.10 2.84 5.51
C LEU A 256 -5.91 2.49 6.76
N PHE A 257 -5.28 1.89 7.77
CA PHE A 257 -5.90 1.67 9.07
C PHE A 257 -6.31 2.99 9.76
N ASN A 258 -5.46 4.01 9.70
CA ASN A 258 -5.73 5.35 10.23
C ASN A 258 -6.93 6.01 9.53
N ILE A 259 -7.10 5.76 8.22
CA ILE A 259 -8.30 6.18 7.48
C ILE A 259 -9.53 5.47 8.03
N ALA A 260 -9.50 4.14 8.17
CA ALA A 260 -10.62 3.37 8.68
C ALA A 260 -11.04 3.83 10.10
N VAL A 261 -10.07 4.08 10.99
CA VAL A 261 -10.35 4.64 12.32
C VAL A 261 -10.99 6.02 12.21
N ALA A 262 -10.46 6.90 11.36
CA ALA A 262 -11.00 8.24 11.15
C ALA A 262 -12.44 8.20 10.62
N GLU A 263 -12.73 7.35 9.63
CA GLU A 263 -14.08 7.15 9.08
C GLU A 263 -15.07 6.69 10.14
N VAL A 264 -14.69 5.72 10.98
CA VAL A 264 -15.53 5.25 12.09
C VAL A 264 -15.79 6.39 13.07
N MET A 265 -14.75 7.15 13.44
CA MET A 265 -14.92 8.31 14.33
C MET A 265 -15.88 9.35 13.73
N TYR A 266 -15.77 9.66 12.44
CA TYR A 266 -16.69 10.60 11.77
C TYR A 266 -18.12 10.08 11.73
N SER A 267 -18.31 8.78 11.50
CA SER A 267 -19.65 8.15 11.48
C SER A 267 -20.39 8.28 12.82
N VAL A 268 -19.66 8.43 13.93
CA VAL A 268 -20.23 8.63 15.28
C VAL A 268 -20.26 10.12 15.69
N GLY A 269 -20.06 11.04 14.74
CA GLY A 269 -20.21 12.48 14.95
C GLY A 269 -18.93 13.23 15.33
N TYR A 270 -17.75 12.60 15.22
CA TYR A 270 -16.49 13.30 15.42
C TYR A 270 -16.25 14.37 14.35
N GLN A 271 -15.92 15.60 14.76
CA GLN A 271 -15.63 16.74 13.89
C GLN A 271 -14.30 17.38 14.32
N GLY A 272 -13.20 16.70 13.96
CA GLY A 272 -11.83 17.09 14.33
C GLY A 272 -11.28 18.27 13.53
N LYS A 273 -10.10 18.76 13.91
CA LYS A 273 -9.47 19.94 13.24
C LYS A 273 -8.82 19.59 11.91
N SER A 274 -8.26 18.39 11.79
CA SER A 274 -7.68 17.86 10.55
C SER A 274 -8.65 16.96 9.79
N ALA A 275 -9.82 16.71 10.38
CA ALA A 275 -10.87 15.89 9.83
C ALA A 275 -11.56 16.58 8.67
N TRP A 276 -11.22 16.16 7.45
CA TRP A 276 -12.17 16.35 6.36
C TRP A 276 -13.33 15.40 6.57
N ASP A 277 -14.53 15.94 6.44
CA ASP A 277 -15.71 15.11 6.21
C ASP A 277 -15.44 14.25 4.97
N VAL A 278 -15.78 12.96 5.02
CA VAL A 278 -15.70 12.01 3.91
C VAL A 278 -16.36 12.59 2.65
N VAL A 279 -17.41 13.40 2.81
CA VAL A 279 -18.08 14.12 1.72
C VAL A 279 -17.11 15.04 0.95
N VAL A 280 -16.22 15.74 1.64
CA VAL A 280 -15.23 16.63 1.01
C VAL A 280 -14.20 15.81 0.22
N ALA A 281 -13.72 14.71 0.79
CA ALA A 281 -12.77 13.84 0.10
C ALA A 281 -13.39 13.19 -1.16
N LYS A 282 -14.67 12.80 -1.10
CA LYS A 282 -15.45 12.34 -2.26
C LYS A 282 -15.56 13.41 -3.34
N GLY A 283 -15.83 14.66 -2.94
CA GLY A 283 -15.88 15.78 -3.88
C GLY A 283 -14.57 15.93 -4.67
N TRP A 284 -13.43 15.88 -3.96
CA TRP A 284 -12.11 15.91 -4.62
C TRP A 284 -11.84 14.69 -5.49
N ALA A 285 -12.27 13.50 -5.07
CA ALA A 285 -12.12 12.29 -5.86
C ALA A 285 -12.88 12.39 -7.19
N CYS A 286 -14.13 12.88 -7.17
CA CYS A 286 -14.89 13.15 -8.39
C CYS A 286 -14.18 14.16 -9.30
N GLU A 287 -13.69 15.27 -8.75
CA GLU A 287 -12.94 16.27 -9.52
C GLU A 287 -11.67 15.66 -10.17
N ILE A 288 -10.93 14.80 -9.45
CA ILE A 288 -9.77 14.10 -10.00
C ILE A 288 -10.15 13.15 -11.13
N VAL A 289 -11.25 12.41 -10.99
CA VAL A 289 -11.74 11.50 -12.03
C VAL A 289 -12.21 12.27 -13.27
N GLU A 290 -12.89 13.41 -13.09
CA GLU A 290 -13.43 14.21 -14.18
C GLU A 290 -12.37 15.06 -14.89
N ARG A 291 -11.41 15.62 -14.15
CA ARG A 291 -10.46 16.63 -14.65
C ARG A 291 -9.00 16.17 -14.64
N GLY A 292 -8.70 15.06 -13.99
CA GLY A 292 -7.35 14.50 -13.82
C GLY A 292 -6.70 14.91 -12.49
N TRP A 293 -5.51 14.36 -12.23
CA TRP A 293 -4.77 14.62 -10.98
C TRP A 293 -4.43 16.09 -10.71
N GLU A 294 -4.47 16.95 -11.72
CA GLU A 294 -4.21 18.39 -11.59
C GLU A 294 -5.33 19.14 -10.85
N ALA A 295 -6.54 18.54 -10.76
CA ALA A 295 -7.68 19.17 -10.10
C ALA A 295 -7.46 19.37 -8.60
N TYR A 296 -6.72 18.46 -7.95
CA TYR A 296 -6.47 18.51 -6.53
C TYR A 296 -5.09 19.13 -6.23
N PRO A 297 -5.00 20.21 -5.43
CA PRO A 297 -3.76 20.98 -5.27
C PRO A 297 -2.54 20.15 -4.83
N MET A 298 -2.75 19.13 -3.98
CA MET A 298 -1.63 18.32 -3.51
C MET A 298 -1.10 17.38 -4.61
N SER A 299 -1.97 16.75 -5.39
CA SER A 299 -1.52 15.92 -6.51
C SER A 299 -0.92 16.78 -7.63
N GLN A 300 -1.43 18.00 -7.84
CA GLN A 300 -0.80 18.98 -8.74
C GLN A 300 0.65 19.29 -8.34
N GLU A 301 0.92 19.59 -7.07
CA GLU A 301 2.28 19.83 -6.56
C GLU A 301 3.18 18.60 -6.78
N LEU A 302 2.68 17.40 -6.46
CA LEU A 302 3.41 16.14 -6.60
C LEU A 302 3.70 15.77 -8.05
N LEU A 303 2.86 16.22 -8.98
CA LEU A 303 2.96 15.94 -10.40
C LEU A 303 3.46 17.13 -11.22
N ALA A 304 3.94 18.20 -10.59
CA ALA A 304 4.45 19.39 -11.29
C ALA A 304 5.63 19.12 -12.25
N TRP A 305 6.24 17.93 -12.19
CA TRP A 305 7.26 17.48 -13.14
C TRP A 305 6.69 16.92 -14.46
N VAL A 306 5.37 16.74 -14.54
CA VAL A 306 4.62 16.45 -15.76
C VAL A 306 4.21 17.78 -16.37
N ALA A 307 4.42 17.94 -17.68
CA ALA A 307 4.02 19.17 -18.37
C ALA A 307 2.49 19.32 -18.22
N VAL A 308 2.06 20.41 -17.57
CA VAL A 308 0.64 20.75 -17.47
C VAL A 308 0.14 21.04 -18.89
N ARG A 309 -1.01 20.45 -19.26
CA ARG A 309 -1.68 20.80 -20.52
C ARG A 309 -1.99 22.28 -20.48
N ASP A 310 -1.38 23.04 -21.36
CA ASP A 310 -1.94 24.32 -21.74
C ASP A 310 -3.07 24.02 -22.72
N ASP A 311 -4.27 24.38 -22.33
CA ASP A 311 -5.42 24.56 -23.20
C ASP A 311 -5.15 25.60 -24.32
N GLY A 312 -3.97 26.25 -24.33
CA GLY A 312 -3.35 27.00 -25.42
C GLY A 312 -2.16 26.33 -26.16
N GLY A 313 -1.75 25.11 -25.81
CA GLY A 313 -0.78 24.31 -26.57
C GLY A 313 0.73 24.53 -26.29
N TYR A 314 1.13 25.21 -25.21
CA TYR A 314 2.55 25.33 -24.83
C TYR A 314 2.87 24.88 -23.39
N PRO A 315 3.96 24.14 -23.15
CA PRO A 315 4.38 23.81 -21.79
C PRO A 315 4.83 25.06 -21.02
N ILE A 316 4.33 25.23 -19.80
CA ILE A 316 4.89 26.17 -18.83
C ILE A 316 6.15 25.53 -18.24
N LEU A 317 7.30 26.17 -18.47
CA LEU A 317 8.63 25.77 -17.98
C LEU A 317 8.79 25.96 -16.47
#